data_AF-A0A851J885-F1
#
_entry.id   AF-A0A851J885-F1
#
_cell.length_a   1.000
_cell.length_b   1.000
_cell.length_c   1.000
_cell.angle_alpha   90.00
_cell.angle_beta   90.00
_cell.angle_gamma   90.00
#
_symmetry.space_group_name_H-M   'P 1'
#
loop_
_entity.id
_entity.type
_entity.pdbx_description
1 polymer ?
#
loop_
_entity_poly.entity_id
_entity_poly.type
_entity_poly.pdbx_seq_one_letter_code
_entity_poly.pdbx_strand_id
1 'polypeptide(L)' 'VCLTCCSQESMVRINQICHKHGVKFFTGDVFGYHGYMFADLGEHEFVERDPKIAGIDPQIPGIDPKRARLDPAETTMVKK' A
#
# COMPACT_ATOMS: atom_id res chain seq x y z
N VAL A 1 -8.52 -4.87 -11.78
CA VAL A 1 -8.11 -5.99 -12.66
C VAL A 1 -6.67 -6.34 -12.35
N CYS A 2 -6.32 -7.63 -12.24
CA CYS A 2 -4.95 -8.09 -12.06
C CYS A 2 -4.60 -9.05 -13.19
N LEU A 3 -3.51 -8.78 -13.93
CA LEU A 3 -3.03 -9.62 -15.01
C LEU A 3 -1.74 -10.36 -14.64
N THR A 4 -1.61 -11.57 -15.17
CA THR A 4 -0.42 -12.41 -15.11
C THR A 4 -0.30 -13.15 -16.44
N CYS A 5 0.92 -13.46 -16.85
CA CYS A 5 1.26 -14.26 -18.03
C CYS A 5 0.65 -13.70 -19.33
N CYS A 6 0.55 -12.37 -19.44
CA CYS A 6 -0.05 -11.68 -20.58
C CYS A 6 1.03 -11.03 -21.45
N SER A 7 0.77 -10.90 -22.76
CA SER A 7 1.65 -10.12 -23.62
C SER A 7 1.64 -8.65 -23.22
N GLN A 8 2.74 -7.93 -23.50
CA GLN A 8 2.83 -6.50 -23.24
C GLN A 8 1.69 -5.72 -23.91
N GLU A 9 1.34 -6.08 -25.14
CA GLU A 9 0.21 -5.47 -25.86
C GLU A 9 -1.12 -5.63 -25.11
N SER A 10 -1.41 -6.83 -24.61
CA SER A 10 -2.63 -7.09 -23.83
C SER A 10 -2.63 -6.29 -22.52
N MET A 11 -1.49 -6.25 -21.83
CA MET A 11 -1.35 -5.48 -20.59
C MET A 11 -1.61 -3.99 -20.81
N VAL A 12 -1.01 -3.40 -21.85
CA VAL A 12 -1.20 -1.98 -22.18
C VAL A 12 -2.65 -1.69 -22.57
N ARG A 13 -3.25 -2.52 -23.44
CA ARG A 13 -4.63 -2.34 -23.90
C ARG A 13 -5.61 -2.44 -22.73
N ILE A 14 -5.47 -3.45 -21.87
CA ILE A 14 -6.36 -3.64 -20.72
C ILE A 14 -6.15 -2.53 -19.70
N ASN A 15 -4.91 -2.08 -19.46
CA ASN A 15 -4.64 -0.96 -18.57
C ASN A 15 -5.36 0.31 -19.04
N GLN A 16 -5.25 0.66 -20.34
CA GLN A 16 -5.95 1.82 -20.91
C GLN A 16 -7.47 1.75 -20.71
N ILE A 17 -8.05 0.56 -20.88
CA ILE A 17 -9.49 0.34 -20.63
C ILE A 17 -9.81 0.53 -19.14
N CYS A 18 -9.00 -0.04 -18.25
CA CYS A 18 -9.20 0.08 -16.79
C CYS A 18 -9.11 1.53 -16.34
N HIS A 19 -8.07 2.24 -16.77
CA HIS A 19 -7.83 3.64 -16.45
C HIS A 19 -9.00 4.54 -16.90
N LYS A 20 -9.49 4.35 -18.13
CA LYS A 20 -10.64 5.09 -18.65
C LYS A 20 -11.93 4.90 -17.82
N HIS A 21 -12.09 3.75 -17.18
CA HIS A 21 -13.28 3.43 -16.38
C HIS A 21 -13.06 3.56 -14.87
N GLY A 22 -11.92 4.13 -14.43
CA GLY A 22 -11.61 4.29 -13.01
C GLY A 22 -11.36 2.96 -12.27
N VAL A 23 -11.05 1.89 -12.99
CA VAL A 23 -10.78 0.56 -12.43
C VAL A 23 -9.29 0.46 -12.09
N LYS A 24 -8.97 0.11 -10.84
CA LYS A 24 -7.58 -0.12 -10.42
C LYS A 24 -6.98 -1.31 -11.18
N PHE A 25 -5.80 -1.15 -11.73
CA PHE A 25 -5.13 -2.14 -12.56
C PHE A 25 -3.80 -2.57 -11.96
N PHE A 26 -3.52 -3.87 -12.01
CA PHE A 26 -2.29 -4.48 -11.55
C PHE A 26 -1.80 -5.47 -12.60
N THR A 27 -0.48 -5.61 -12.73
CA THR A 27 0.10 -6.71 -13.49
C THR A 27 1.46 -7.10 -12.94
N GLY A 28 1.83 -8.37 -13.09
CA GLY A 28 3.13 -8.86 -12.65
C GLY A 28 3.39 -10.26 -13.15
N ASP A 29 4.67 -10.60 -13.31
CA ASP A 29 5.12 -11.94 -13.65
C ASP A 29 6.48 -12.24 -13.02
N VAL A 30 6.84 -13.52 -13.08
CA VAL A 30 8.10 -14.08 -12.58
C VAL A 30 8.86 -14.72 -13.74
N PHE A 31 10.16 -14.46 -13.81
CA PHE A 31 11.11 -15.01 -14.77
C PHE A 31 12.32 -15.58 -14.01
N GLY A 32 12.27 -16.88 -13.69
CA GLY A 32 13.26 -17.53 -12.83
C GLY A 32 13.20 -16.99 -11.40
N TYR A 33 14.32 -16.46 -10.90
CA TYR A 33 14.39 -15.84 -9.57
C TYR A 33 13.98 -14.37 -9.53
N HIS A 34 13.68 -13.77 -10.68
CA HIS A 34 13.30 -12.35 -10.75
C HIS A 34 11.79 -12.24 -10.96
N GLY A 35 11.17 -11.22 -10.38
CA GLY A 35 9.78 -10.89 -10.61
C GLY A 35 9.56 -9.39 -10.64
N TYR A 36 8.44 -8.99 -11.22
CA TYR A 36 8.03 -7.58 -11.24
C TYR A 36 6.56 -7.44 -10.86
N MET A 37 6.20 -6.24 -10.41
CA MET A 37 4.84 -5.81 -10.19
C MET A 37 4.67 -4.38 -10.70
N PHE A 38 3.53 -4.11 -11.30
CA PHE A 38 3.08 -2.79 -11.72
C PHE A 38 1.66 -2.54 -11.19
N ALA A 39 1.38 -1.30 -10.82
CA ALA A 39 0.07 -0.85 -10.37
C ALA A 39 -0.27 0.51 -11.01
N ASP A 40 -1.42 0.57 -11.67
CA ASP A 40 -2.06 1.82 -12.11
C ASP A 40 -3.33 1.99 -11.30
N LEU A 41 -3.30 2.96 -10.38
CA LEU A 41 -4.41 3.25 -9.51
C LEU A 41 -5.25 4.44 -10.00
N GLY A 42 -4.86 5.12 -11.08
CA GLY A 42 -5.40 6.43 -11.44
C GLY A 42 -5.38 7.40 -10.26
N GLU A 43 -6.43 8.21 -10.11
CA GLU A 43 -6.64 8.95 -8.86
C GLU A 43 -6.96 7.96 -7.73
N HIS A 44 -6.12 7.95 -6.69
CA HIS A 44 -6.26 7.07 -5.54
C HIS A 44 -6.07 7.82 -4.24
N GLU A 45 -7.12 7.79 -3.42
CA GLU A 45 -7.09 8.29 -2.05
C GLU A 45 -6.89 7.12 -1.09
N PHE A 46 -5.95 7.28 -0.18
CA PHE A 46 -5.70 6.30 0.86
C PHE A 46 -5.45 7.00 2.20
N VAL A 47 -5.69 6.24 3.26
CA VAL A 47 -5.41 6.68 4.62
C VAL A 47 -4.05 6.12 5.02
N GLU A 48 -3.11 7.02 5.32
CA GLU A 48 -1.85 6.65 5.92
C GLU A 48 -2.00 6.69 7.44
N ARG A 49 -1.57 5.61 8.11
CA ARG A 49 -1.41 5.63 9.57
C ARG A 49 0.03 5.97 9.86
N ASP A 50 0.24 7.13 10.49
CA ASP A 50 1.54 7.43 11.10
C ASP A 50 1.70 6.52 12.33
N PRO A 51 2.67 5.61 12.34
CA PRO A 51 3.05 4.98 13.59
C PRO A 51 3.67 6.09 14.43
N LYS A 52 2.91 6.62 15.41
CA LYS A 52 3.52 7.38 16.51
C LYS A 52 4.56 6.44 17.11
N ILE A 53 5.83 6.69 16.81
CA ILE A 53 6.95 6.12 17.54
C ILE A 53 6.63 6.51 18.97
N ALA A 54 6.20 5.54 19.77
CA ALA A 54 6.05 5.73 21.20
C ALA A 54 7.41 6.26 21.65
N GLY A 55 7.47 7.54 21.99
CA GLY A 55 8.65 8.13 22.58
C GLY A 55 8.98 7.26 23.77
N ILE A 56 10.09 6.54 23.70
CA ILE A 56 10.69 5.99 24.90
C ILE A 56 11.22 7.23 25.60
N ASP A 57 10.40 7.83 26.47
CA ASP A 57 10.86 8.80 27.44
C ASP A 57 11.96 8.11 28.25
N PRO A 58 13.23 8.54 28.19
CA PRO A 58 14.33 7.82 28.83
C PRO A 58 14.34 7.88 30.37
N GLN A 59 13.23 8.27 31.02
CA GLN A 59 13.24 8.75 32.40
C GLN A 59 12.20 8.14 33.32
N ILE A 60 11.97 6.81 33.30
CA ILE A 60 11.42 6.14 34.51
C ILE A 60 12.02 4.73 34.67
N PRO A 61 12.92 4.49 35.64
CA PRO A 61 13.33 3.14 36.00
C PRO A 61 12.24 2.45 36.82
N GLY A 62 11.57 1.45 36.23
CA GLY A 62 10.80 0.43 36.97
C GLY A 62 9.27 0.48 36.87
N ILE A 63 8.68 0.23 35.69
CA ILE A 63 7.24 -0.11 35.58
C ILE A 63 7.05 -1.39 34.76
N ASP A 64 6.41 -2.38 35.39
CA ASP A 64 6.10 -3.73 34.90
C ASP A 64 5.02 -3.79 33.79
N PRO A 65 4.93 -4.91 33.04
CA PRO A 65 4.19 -5.00 31.79
C PRO A 65 2.71 -5.32 32.00
N LYS A 66 1.80 -4.33 31.89
CA LYS A 66 0.38 -4.56 31.57
C LYS A 66 -0.37 -3.24 31.30
N ARG A 67 -1.13 -3.25 30.19
CA ARG A 67 -2.02 -2.19 29.64
C ARG A 67 -1.31 -0.98 29.02
N ALA A 68 -0.74 -1.21 27.83
CA ALA A 68 -0.80 -0.18 26.80
C ALA A 68 -2.29 0.02 26.44
N ARG A 69 -2.87 1.14 26.86
CA ARG A 69 -4.09 1.66 26.23
C ARG A 69 -3.70 2.04 24.80
N LEU A 70 -4.36 1.47 23.80
CA LEU A 70 -4.29 1.94 22.43
C LEU A 70 -5.09 3.25 22.35
N ASP A 71 -4.40 4.38 22.35
CA ASP A 71 -5.01 5.64 21.92
C ASP A 71 -5.31 5.58 20.41
N PRO A 72 -6.42 6.17 19.96
CA PRO A 72 -6.89 6.05 18.58
C PRO A 72 -5.86 6.65 17.64
N ALA A 73 -5.32 5.80 16.76
CA ALA A 73 -4.32 6.17 15.77
C ALA A 73 -4.85 7.33 14.90
N GLU A 74 -4.13 8.44 14.94
CA GLU A 74 -4.38 9.61 14.10
C GLU A 74 -4.09 9.23 12.64
N THR A 75 -5.10 9.39 11.79
CA THR A 75 -5.07 8.98 10.38
C THR A 75 -5.07 10.20 9.48
N THR A 76 -4.13 10.29 8.54
CA THR A 76 -4.04 11.39 7.58
C THR A 76 -4.45 10.90 6.19
N MET A 77 -5.29 11.67 5.49
CA MET A 77 -5.69 11.35 4.11
C MET A 77 -4.61 11.83 3.14
N VAL A 78 -4.16 10.96 2.24
CA VAL A 78 -3.18 11.27 1.19
C VAL A 78 -3.84 11.15 -0.17
N LYS A 79 -3.65 12.19 -1.01
CA LYS A 79 -4.02 12.19 -2.43
C LYS A 79 -2.74 12.16 -3.26
N LYS A 80 -2.61 11.18 -4.16
CA LYS A 80 -1.41 10.99 -4.98
C LYS A 80 -1.75 10.69 -6.43
#